data_AF-A0A4U9V3I6-F1
#
_entry.id   AF-A0A4U9V3I6-F1
#
_cell.length_a   1.000
_cell.length_b   1.000
_cell.length_c   1.000
_cell.angle_alpha   90.00
_cell.angle_beta   90.00
_cell.angle_gamma   90.00
#
_symmetry.space_group_name_H-M   'P 1'
#
loop_
_entity.id
_entity.type
_entity.pdbx_description
1 polymer ?
#
loop_
_entity_poly.entity_id
_entity_poly.type
_entity_poly.pdbx_seq_one_letter_code
_entity_poly.pdbx_strand_id
1 'polypeptide(L)'
;MAQQIKRGDRSRRDDDRYLFLEAILSAQQQLYISFIGRSIQDNSERYPSVLVTELLEYLQQSYCLPGDEGLDADGSARRVGEHLLKRHARMPFAAENFLPGSEDQSYAAEWLAAADGRGAAHPEFNQPAGGGRENSGFS
;
A
#
# COMPACT_ATOMS: atom_id res chain seq x y z
N MET A 1 7.52 -34.88 25.58
CA MET A 1 6.46 -35.78 25.09
C MET A 1 5.64 -34.99 24.08
N ALA A 2 5.64 -35.39 22.81
CA ALA A 2 4.88 -34.70 21.77
C ALA A 2 3.37 -34.98 21.96
N GLN A 3 2.56 -33.92 21.94
CA GLN A 3 1.12 -34.00 22.10
C GLN A 3 0.52 -34.69 20.88
N GLN A 4 -0.22 -35.78 21.08
CA GLN A 4 -0.75 -36.61 20.01
C GLN A 4 -2.08 -35.99 19.52
N ILE A 5 -2.01 -35.21 18.43
CA ILE A 5 -3.17 -34.53 17.82
C ILE A 5 -4.11 -35.60 17.25
N LYS A 6 -5.41 -35.51 17.57
CA LYS A 6 -6.46 -36.39 17.06
C LYS A 6 -7.37 -35.65 16.08
N ARG A 7 -8.00 -36.41 15.18
CA ARG A 7 -9.01 -35.88 14.26
C ARG A 7 -10.17 -35.28 15.06
N GLY A 8 -10.44 -34.00 14.87
CA GLY A 8 -11.45 -33.23 15.61
C GLY A 8 -10.89 -32.25 16.63
N ASP A 9 -9.59 -32.33 16.95
CA ASP A 9 -8.94 -31.33 17.79
C ASP A 9 -8.84 -29.99 17.04
N ARG A 10 -9.26 -28.91 17.69
CA ARG A 10 -9.13 -27.56 17.11
C ARG A 10 -7.68 -27.11 17.19
N SER A 11 -7.21 -26.56 16.08
CA SER A 11 -5.90 -25.94 15.96
C SER A 11 -6.13 -24.52 15.46
N ARG A 12 -5.66 -23.53 16.22
CA ARG A 12 -5.79 -22.12 15.82
C ARG A 12 -5.20 -21.86 14.43
N ARG A 13 -4.10 -22.55 14.10
CA ARG A 13 -3.48 -22.47 12.77
C ARG A 13 -4.40 -23.00 11.66
N ASP A 14 -5.07 -24.11 11.91
CA ASP A 14 -5.96 -24.73 10.91
C ASP A 14 -7.25 -23.92 10.75
N ASP A 15 -7.77 -23.40 11.87
CA ASP A 15 -8.90 -22.47 11.88
C ASP A 15 -8.57 -21.19 11.08
N ASP A 16 -7.41 -20.56 11.29
CA ASP A 16 -6.98 -19.35 10.56
C ASP A 16 -6.80 -19.61 9.05
N ARG A 17 -6.22 -20.77 8.66
CA ARG A 17 -6.09 -21.16 7.25
C ARG A 17 -7.45 -21.41 6.60
N TYR A 18 -8.35 -22.05 7.34
CA TYR A 18 -9.70 -22.31 6.87
C TYR A 18 -10.51 -21.02 6.69
N LEU A 19 -10.39 -20.07 7.63
CA LEU A 19 -11.02 -18.74 7.51
C LEU A 19 -10.53 -17.98 6.26
N PHE A 20 -9.24 -18.07 5.92
CA PHE A 20 -8.73 -17.46 4.69
C PHE A 20 -9.35 -18.08 3.43
N LEU A 21 -9.49 -19.41 3.40
CA LEU A 21 -10.18 -20.10 2.32
C LEU A 21 -11.66 -19.70 2.22
N GLU A 22 -12.36 -19.60 3.35
CA GLU A 22 -13.74 -19.13 3.37
C GLU A 22 -13.87 -17.70 2.84
N ALA A 23 -12.91 -16.81 3.14
CA ALA A 23 -12.89 -15.46 2.59
C ALA A 23 -12.76 -15.46 1.05
N ILE A 24 -11.91 -16.33 0.49
CA ILE A 24 -11.78 -16.50 -0.97
C ILE A 24 -13.10 -17.00 -1.57
N LEU A 25 -13.70 -18.05 -0.97
CA LEU A 25 -14.92 -18.67 -1.47
C LEU A 25 -16.16 -17.78 -1.32
N SER A 26 -16.18 -16.90 -0.33
CA SER A 26 -17.30 -16.01 -0.05
C SER A 26 -17.29 -14.74 -0.91
N ALA A 27 -16.14 -14.37 -1.48
CA ALA A 27 -16.02 -13.20 -2.34
C ALA A 27 -16.74 -13.43 -3.67
N GLN A 28 -17.89 -12.79 -3.87
CA GLN A 28 -18.71 -12.99 -5.07
C GLN A 28 -18.27 -12.13 -6.27
N GLN A 29 -17.73 -10.95 -6.01
CA GLN A 29 -17.38 -9.98 -7.05
C GLN A 29 -15.90 -9.64 -7.02
N GLN A 30 -15.38 -9.23 -5.86
CA GLN A 30 -14.00 -8.80 -5.70
C GLN A 30 -13.45 -9.28 -4.36
N LEU A 31 -12.19 -9.74 -4.38
CA LEU A 31 -11.42 -10.07 -3.20
C LEU A 31 -10.30 -9.04 -3.06
N TYR A 32 -10.37 -8.21 -2.02
CA TYR A 32 -9.34 -7.21 -1.72
C TYR A 32 -8.41 -7.73 -0.61
N ILE A 33 -7.12 -7.81 -0.90
CA ILE A 33 -6.08 -8.23 0.04
C ILE A 33 -5.02 -7.14 0.13
N SER A 34 -4.70 -6.71 1.34
CA SER A 34 -3.63 -5.74 1.60
C SER A 34 -2.70 -6.23 2.70
N PHE A 35 -1.42 -5.86 2.61
CA PHE A 35 -0.43 -6.11 3.65
C PHE A 35 0.59 -4.97 3.72
N ILE A 36 1.29 -4.86 4.85
CA ILE A 36 2.35 -3.87 5.02
C ILE A 36 3.65 -4.45 4.45
N GLY A 37 4.05 -3.99 3.26
CA GLY A 37 5.24 -4.49 2.55
C GLY A 37 6.58 -3.90 3.02
N ARG A 38 6.58 -2.82 3.82
CA ARG A 38 7.79 -2.23 4.39
C ARG A 38 7.58 -1.73 5.80
N SER A 39 8.61 -1.85 6.62
CA SER A 39 8.64 -1.29 7.96
C SER A 39 8.70 0.25 7.93
N ILE A 40 7.93 0.91 8.79
CA ILE A 40 7.90 2.38 8.87
C ILE A 40 9.16 2.96 9.56
N GLN A 41 9.86 2.15 10.36
CA GLN A 41 11.00 2.62 11.18
C GLN A 41 12.31 2.62 10.39
N ASP A 42 12.59 1.54 9.68
CA ASP A 42 13.87 1.25 9.04
C ASP A 42 13.74 0.92 7.55
N ASN A 43 12.53 1.00 6.99
CA ASN A 43 12.23 0.76 5.57
C ASN A 43 12.60 -0.67 5.08
N SER A 44 12.84 -1.60 6.00
CA SER A 44 13.09 -3.01 5.72
C SER A 44 11.87 -3.66 5.06
N GLU A 45 12.12 -4.61 4.16
CA GLU A 45 11.07 -5.35 3.48
C GLU A 45 10.32 -6.27 4.45
N ARG A 46 9.00 -6.32 4.29
CA ARG A 46 8.12 -7.21 5.03
C ARG A 46 7.38 -8.09 4.04
N TYR A 47 7.37 -9.37 4.36
CA TYR A 47 6.69 -10.37 3.56
C TYR A 47 5.21 -10.45 3.95
N PRO A 48 4.33 -10.73 2.98
CA PRO A 48 2.94 -11.01 3.27
C PRO A 48 2.81 -12.30 4.11
N SER A 49 1.59 -12.56 4.59
CA SER A 49 1.26 -13.86 5.20
C SER A 49 1.54 -14.98 4.20
N VAL A 50 2.02 -16.13 4.70
CA VAL A 50 2.27 -17.34 3.88
C VAL A 50 1.05 -17.70 3.03
N LEU A 51 -0.18 -17.50 3.54
CA LEU A 51 -1.40 -17.79 2.79
C LEU A 51 -1.60 -16.88 1.57
N VAL A 52 -1.20 -15.61 1.69
CA VAL A 52 -1.25 -14.65 0.57
C VAL A 52 -0.15 -14.98 -0.44
N THR A 53 1.03 -15.40 0.03
CA THR A 53 2.10 -15.90 -0.85
C THR A 53 1.65 -17.13 -1.62
N GLU A 54 1.09 -18.16 -0.95
CA GLU A 54 0.58 -19.38 -1.58
C GLU A 54 -0.49 -19.07 -2.64
N LEU A 55 -1.42 -18.14 -2.33
CA LEU A 55 -2.44 -17.70 -3.29
C LEU A 55 -1.82 -16.97 -4.49
N LEU A 56 -0.88 -16.05 -4.26
CA LEU A 56 -0.23 -15.31 -5.33
C LEU A 56 0.58 -16.24 -6.24
N GLU A 57 1.36 -17.15 -5.67
CA GLU A 57 2.13 -18.16 -6.41
C GLU A 57 1.21 -19.05 -7.25
N TYR A 58 0.09 -19.49 -6.70
CA TYR A 58 -0.92 -20.25 -7.44
C TYR A 58 -1.46 -19.47 -8.65
N LEU A 59 -1.79 -18.19 -8.47
CA LEU A 59 -2.27 -17.33 -9.56
C LEU A 59 -1.18 -17.11 -10.61
N GLN A 60 0.07 -16.86 -10.19
CA GLN A 60 1.19 -16.68 -11.10
C GLN A 60 1.45 -17.92 -11.97
N GLN A 61 1.32 -19.12 -11.40
CA GLN A 61 1.56 -20.37 -12.12
C GLN A 61 0.37 -20.81 -13.00
N SER A 62 -0.84 -20.31 -12.73
CA SER A 62 -2.07 -20.78 -13.38
C SER A 62 -2.59 -19.86 -14.48
N TYR A 63 -2.08 -18.63 -14.57
CA TYR A 63 -2.59 -17.61 -15.49
C TYR A 63 -1.46 -17.00 -16.34
N CYS A 64 -1.87 -16.42 -17.46
CA CYS A 64 -1.00 -15.67 -18.38
C CYS A 64 -1.73 -14.40 -18.79
N LEU A 65 -1.01 -13.27 -18.89
CA LEU A 65 -1.59 -12.02 -19.35
C LEU A 65 -1.73 -12.03 -20.88
N PRO A 66 -2.77 -11.38 -21.43
CA PRO A 66 -2.89 -11.22 -22.88
C PRO A 66 -1.66 -10.52 -23.46
N GLY A 67 -1.05 -11.11 -24.49
CA GLY A 67 0.17 -10.61 -25.13
C GLY A 67 1.49 -11.17 -24.56
N ASP A 68 1.44 -11.90 -23.45
CA ASP A 68 2.61 -12.54 -22.83
C ASP A 68 2.69 -14.05 -23.18
N GLU A 69 1.90 -14.56 -24.14
CA GLU A 69 1.79 -16.00 -24.48
C GLU A 69 3.09 -16.60 -25.04
N GLY A 70 3.99 -15.77 -25.54
CA GLY A 70 5.30 -16.18 -26.06
C GLY A 70 6.41 -16.25 -24.99
N LEU A 71 6.13 -15.84 -23.76
CA LEU A 71 7.08 -15.94 -22.65
C LEU A 71 7.19 -17.39 -22.16
N ASP A 72 8.31 -17.69 -21.51
CA ASP A 72 8.42 -18.92 -20.73
C ASP A 72 7.54 -18.86 -19.47
N ALA A 73 7.35 -20.02 -18.83
CA ALA A 73 6.49 -20.13 -17.65
C ALA A 73 6.89 -19.15 -16.53
N ASP A 74 8.19 -19.04 -16.27
CA ASP A 74 8.74 -18.16 -15.23
C ASP A 74 8.55 -16.67 -15.59
N GLY A 75 8.75 -16.32 -16.87
CA GLY A 75 8.53 -14.98 -17.38
C GLY A 75 7.06 -14.56 -17.27
N SER A 76 6.13 -15.41 -17.71
CA SER A 76 4.68 -15.17 -17.58
C SER A 76 4.25 -15.04 -16.12
N ALA A 77 4.72 -15.95 -15.25
CA ALA A 77 4.40 -15.94 -13.82
C ALA A 77 4.82 -14.62 -13.15
N ARG A 78 6.01 -14.11 -13.46
CA ARG A 78 6.47 -12.81 -12.93
C ARG A 78 5.56 -11.66 -13.38
N ARG A 79 5.12 -11.65 -14.63
CA ARG A 79 4.26 -10.61 -15.20
C ARG A 79 2.89 -10.57 -14.54
N VAL A 80 2.29 -11.73 -14.30
CA VAL A 80 1.03 -11.85 -13.52
C VAL A 80 1.23 -11.31 -12.11
N GLY A 81 2.36 -11.63 -11.47
CA GLY A 81 2.71 -11.10 -10.15
C GLY A 81 2.77 -9.57 -10.10
N GLU A 82 3.47 -8.98 -11.06
CA GLU A 82 3.60 -7.51 -11.19
C GLU A 82 2.25 -6.84 -11.47
N HIS A 83 1.36 -7.50 -12.21
CA HIS A 83 0.03 -6.98 -12.51
C HIS A 83 -0.90 -7.00 -11.29
N LEU A 84 -0.86 -8.06 -10.50
CA LEU A 84 -1.72 -8.22 -9.31
C LEU A 84 -1.22 -7.41 -8.10
N LEU A 85 0.09 -7.19 -7.99
CA LEU A 85 0.69 -6.53 -6.83
C LEU A 85 0.82 -5.02 -7.04
N LYS A 86 -0.10 -4.26 -6.46
CA LYS A 86 -0.02 -2.80 -6.41
C LYS A 86 0.75 -2.31 -5.19
N ARG A 87 1.74 -1.42 -5.40
CA ARG A 87 2.45 -0.71 -4.33
C ARG A 87 1.83 0.67 -4.16
N HIS A 88 1.41 1.00 -2.94
CA HIS A 88 0.86 2.32 -2.61
C HIS A 88 1.92 3.24 -2.02
N ALA A 89 1.76 4.55 -2.27
CA ALA A 89 2.62 5.59 -1.74
C ALA A 89 2.64 5.60 -0.20
N ARG A 90 3.76 6.01 0.38
CA ARG A 90 3.89 6.16 1.85
C ARG A 90 3.01 7.28 2.40
N MET A 91 2.93 8.39 1.67
CA MET A 91 2.22 9.59 2.12
C MET A 91 0.89 9.71 1.37
N PRO A 92 -0.20 10.12 2.05
CA PRO A 92 -1.50 10.27 1.41
C PRO A 92 -1.49 11.35 0.32
N PHE A 93 -0.68 12.40 0.49
CA PHE A 93 -0.52 13.52 -0.45
C PHE A 93 0.55 13.29 -1.53
N ALA A 94 1.07 12.08 -1.70
CA ALA A 94 1.99 11.81 -2.79
C ALA A 94 1.32 12.10 -4.14
N ALA A 95 2.00 12.82 -5.03
CA ALA A 95 1.43 13.26 -6.31
C ALA A 95 0.90 12.09 -7.17
N GLU A 96 1.54 10.92 -7.08
CA GLU A 96 1.11 9.68 -7.77
C GLU A 96 -0.31 9.23 -7.39
N ASN A 97 -0.80 9.55 -6.20
CA ASN A 97 -2.16 9.23 -5.78
C ASN A 97 -3.21 10.12 -6.47
N PHE A 98 -2.84 11.24 -7.09
CA PHE A 98 -3.77 12.21 -7.68
C PHE A 98 -3.68 12.29 -9.21
N LEU A 99 -2.94 11.38 -9.83
CA LEU A 99 -2.80 11.31 -11.29
C LEU A 99 -4.18 11.12 -11.96
N PRO A 100 -4.61 12.04 -12.85
CA PRO A 100 -5.88 11.93 -13.53
C PRO A 100 -5.98 10.66 -14.37
N GLY A 101 -7.11 9.95 -14.28
CA GLY A 101 -7.34 8.72 -15.05
C GLY A 101 -6.64 7.48 -14.52
N SER A 102 -5.91 7.58 -13.40
CA SER A 102 -5.47 6.41 -12.64
C SER A 102 -6.68 5.72 -12.01
N GLU A 103 -6.73 4.39 -12.06
CA GLU A 103 -7.78 3.59 -11.39
C GLU A 103 -7.82 3.84 -9.88
N ASP A 104 -6.67 4.20 -9.30
CA ASP A 104 -6.50 4.44 -7.87
C ASP A 104 -6.35 5.92 -7.54
N GLN A 105 -6.92 6.80 -8.39
CA GLN A 105 -6.97 8.21 -8.08
C GLN A 105 -7.69 8.43 -6.74
N SER A 106 -6.99 9.11 -5.83
CA SER A 106 -7.51 9.45 -4.51
C SER A 106 -8.66 10.43 -4.62
N TYR A 107 -9.70 10.16 -3.84
CA TYR A 107 -10.88 11.03 -3.70
C TYR A 107 -10.70 12.09 -2.59
N ALA A 108 -9.57 12.08 -1.88
CA ALA A 108 -9.29 12.96 -0.74
C ALA A 108 -8.79 14.34 -1.19
N ALA A 109 -9.71 15.22 -1.57
CA ALA A 109 -9.44 16.56 -2.10
C ALA A 109 -8.62 17.45 -1.14
N GLU A 110 -8.67 17.20 0.17
CA GLU A 110 -7.91 17.92 1.18
C GLU A 110 -6.39 17.85 0.97
N TRP A 111 -5.90 16.79 0.33
CA TRP A 111 -4.48 16.59 0.05
C TRP A 111 -4.05 17.13 -1.31
N LEU A 112 -4.98 17.53 -2.18
CA LEU A 112 -4.69 17.92 -3.56
C LEU A 112 -3.74 19.13 -3.62
N ALA A 113 -3.93 20.12 -2.75
CA ALA A 113 -3.05 21.29 -2.70
C ALA A 113 -1.61 20.91 -2.31
N ALA A 114 -1.44 19.93 -1.42
CA ALA A 114 -0.13 19.42 -1.02
C ALA A 114 0.49 18.54 -2.13
N ALA A 115 -0.31 17.73 -2.80
CA ALA A 115 0.10 16.88 -3.92
C ALA A 115 0.57 17.70 -5.13
N ASP A 116 -0.14 18.79 -5.44
CA ASP A 116 0.19 19.70 -6.55
C ASP A 116 1.31 20.70 -6.20
N GLY A 117 1.83 20.69 -4.97
CA GLY A 117 2.81 21.67 -4.51
C GLY A 117 2.29 23.12 -4.46
N ARG A 118 0.97 23.32 -4.41
CA ARG A 118 0.31 24.65 -4.37
C ARG A 118 0.22 25.24 -2.95
N GLY A 119 0.89 24.62 -1.98
CA GLY A 119 0.96 25.15 -0.63
C GLY A 119 1.65 26.52 -0.60
N ALA A 120 1.07 27.48 0.11
CA ALA A 120 1.75 28.71 0.43
C ALA A 120 2.75 28.46 1.56
N ALA A 121 4.01 28.84 1.36
CA ALA A 121 4.98 28.86 2.45
C ALA A 121 4.49 29.83 3.53
N HIS A 122 4.48 29.39 4.78
CA HIS A 122 4.20 30.29 5.89
C HIS A 122 5.33 31.34 5.96
N PRO A 123 5.04 32.62 6.24
CA PRO A 123 6.09 33.61 6.44
C PRO A 123 7.06 33.17 7.53
N GLU A 124 8.32 33.60 7.43
CA GLU A 124 9.36 33.30 8.41
C GLU A 124 8.86 33.59 9.83
N PHE A 125 8.96 32.57 10.68
CA PHE A 125 8.53 32.67 12.07
C PHE A 125 9.33 33.72 12.87
N ASN A 126 10.58 33.99 12.47
CA ASN A 126 11.49 34.91 13.13
C ASN A 126 11.59 36.24 12.36
N GLN A 127 10.51 37.02 12.31
CA GLN A 127 10.62 38.42 11.91
C GLN A 127 10.93 39.27 13.13
N PRO A 128 11.99 40.11 13.12
CA PRO A 128 12.23 41.05 14.20
C PRO A 128 11.02 41.99 14.29
N ALA A 129 10.45 42.13 15.48
CA ALA A 129 9.38 43.09 15.72
C ALA A 129 9.89 44.48 15.36
N GLY A 130 9.36 45.04 14.27
CA GLY A 130 9.74 46.34 13.74
C GLY A 130 9.41 47.44 14.74
N GLY A 131 10.32 47.70 15.68
CA GLY A 131 10.30 48.86 16.55
C GLY A 131 10.74 50.09 15.76
N GLY A 132 9.85 50.62 14.93
CA GLY A 132 9.99 51.97 14.38
C GLY A 132 9.97 52.98 15.51
N ARG A 133 11.13 53.32 16.06
CA ARG A 133 11.29 54.56 16.82
C ARG A 133 11.39 55.69 15.81
N GLU A 134 10.26 56.34 15.57
CA GLU A 134 10.23 57.67 14.97
C GLU A 134 11.15 58.58 15.79
N ASN A 135 12.24 59.00 15.16
CA ASN A 135 13.15 59.99 15.72
C ASN A 135 12.49 61.36 15.57
N SER A 136 11.58 61.70 16.49
CA SER A 136 11.04 63.05 16.60
C SER A 136 12.13 63.96 17.15
N GLY A 137 12.90 64.57 16.25
CA GLY A 137 13.83 65.65 16.57
C GLY A 137 13.07 66.81 17.19
N PHE A 138 13.32 67.06 18.47
CA PHE A 138 12.97 68.33 19.11
C PHE A 138 13.96 69.40 18.61
N SER A 139 13.41 70.46 18.04
CA SER A 139 14.10 71.72 17.75
C SER A 139 14.34 72.54 19.02
#